data_AF-A0A952TR27-F1
#
_entry.id   AF-A0A952TR27-F1
#
_cell.length_a   1.000
_cell.length_b   1.000
_cell.length_c   1.000
_cell.angle_alpha   90.00
_cell.angle_beta   90.00
_cell.angle_gamma   90.00
#
_symmetry.space_group_name_H-M   'P 1'
#
loop_
_entity.id
_entity.type
_entity.pdbx_description
1 polymer ?
#
loop_
_entity_poly.entity_id
_entity_poly.type
_entity_poly.pdbx_seq_one_letter_code
_entity_poly.pdbx_strand_id
1 'polypeptide(L)'
;MIPGSWLDLELGGESIGKAQGRGAEVSGRLEKGTLLPEKGPGFVRLGGAAVNWGAGHLVSLLMRASEALNQRDSRSVIHIGGISHREGGRFQPHKSHQNGLDADILFVGRSRWGSVLNSSQKVTERFDLEKNWEFWRLLVSQRIGTDEDSESVVAMILVSPAIKDRLCQWAREKNVLDDELNRDVMRRIRPTSGHDGHFHLRLHCSPFHKKCVRTKVLLAAGDGCQKKRIRRGAVQARS
;
A
#
# COMPACT_ATOMS: atom_id res chain seq x y z
N MET A 1 -18.50 -3.11 11.13
CA MET A 1 -17.85 -4.42 10.94
C MET A 1 -17.16 -4.43 9.59
N ILE A 2 -15.91 -4.88 9.51
CA ILE A 2 -15.26 -5.22 8.22
C ILE A 2 -15.73 -6.66 7.93
N PRO A 3 -16.55 -6.93 6.90
CA PRO A 3 -16.86 -8.31 6.52
C PRO A 3 -15.55 -9.10 6.30
N GLY A 4 -15.58 -10.44 6.45
CA GLY A 4 -14.39 -11.31 6.32
C GLY A 4 -13.59 -11.11 5.01
N SER A 5 -12.42 -11.74 4.87
CA SER A 5 -11.53 -11.55 3.70
C SER A 5 -12.32 -11.67 2.38
N TRP A 6 -12.36 -10.59 1.60
CA TRP A 6 -12.96 -10.55 0.25
C TRP A 6 -11.98 -11.06 -0.80
N LEU A 7 -10.70 -11.14 -0.45
CA LEU A 7 -9.69 -11.76 -1.30
C LEU A 7 -9.67 -13.27 -1.00
N ASP A 8 -10.49 -14.04 -1.72
CA ASP A 8 -10.48 -15.51 -1.69
C ASP A 8 -9.57 -16.04 -2.81
N LEU A 9 -8.31 -16.36 -2.53
CA LEU A 9 -7.42 -16.84 -3.57
C LEU A 9 -7.52 -18.36 -3.81
N GLU A 10 -8.29 -19.10 -3.01
CA GLU A 10 -8.25 -20.57 -2.98
C GLU A 10 -9.04 -21.21 -4.14
N LEU A 11 -10.06 -20.51 -4.67
CA LEU A 11 -10.83 -20.94 -5.85
C LEU A 11 -10.55 -20.11 -7.12
N GLY A 12 -9.45 -19.35 -7.14
CA GLY A 12 -9.31 -18.22 -8.07
C GLY A 12 -10.30 -17.09 -7.77
N GLY A 13 -10.86 -17.07 -6.56
CA GLY A 13 -11.87 -16.13 -6.09
C GLY A 13 -11.41 -14.69 -6.23
N GLU A 14 -12.14 -13.98 -7.08
CA GLU A 14 -12.05 -12.53 -7.26
C GLU A 14 -10.65 -11.97 -7.56
N SER A 15 -9.68 -12.76 -8.02
CA SER A 15 -8.51 -12.25 -8.73
C SER A 15 -8.91 -12.11 -10.20
N ILE A 16 -9.04 -10.87 -10.68
CA ILE A 16 -9.40 -10.64 -12.09
C ILE A 16 -8.29 -11.15 -13.01
N GLY A 17 -8.64 -12.17 -13.80
CA GLY A 17 -7.83 -12.67 -14.90
C GLY A 17 -6.66 -13.56 -14.47
N LYS A 18 -5.88 -13.99 -15.47
CA LYS A 18 -4.72 -14.89 -15.28
C LYS A 18 -3.41 -14.12 -15.07
N ALA A 19 -3.49 -12.88 -14.57
CA ALA A 19 -2.37 -11.97 -14.47
C ALA A 19 -1.43 -12.34 -13.31
N GLN A 20 -0.14 -12.59 -13.59
CA GLN A 20 0.81 -13.07 -12.60
C GLN A 20 2.10 -12.26 -12.59
N GLY A 21 2.49 -11.81 -11.40
CA GLY A 21 3.80 -11.23 -11.17
C GLY A 21 4.91 -12.29 -11.20
N ARG A 22 6.04 -11.94 -11.83
CA ARG A 22 7.26 -12.74 -11.87
C ARG A 22 8.46 -11.94 -11.44
N GLY A 23 9.43 -12.61 -10.82
CA GLY A 23 10.63 -11.96 -10.29
C GLY A 23 10.29 -11.01 -9.13
N ALA A 24 11.24 -10.13 -8.82
CA ALA A 24 11.13 -9.17 -7.73
C ALA A 24 10.56 -7.83 -8.22
N GLU A 25 10.22 -6.94 -7.29
CA GLU A 25 9.66 -5.61 -7.56
C GLU A 25 10.55 -4.73 -8.48
N VAL A 26 11.87 -4.95 -8.48
CA VAL A 26 12.90 -4.14 -9.19
C VAL A 26 13.59 -4.90 -10.32
N SER A 27 13.19 -6.15 -10.56
CA SER A 27 13.75 -7.03 -11.60
C SER A 27 12.69 -8.05 -12.00
N GLY A 28 11.52 -7.54 -12.37
CA GLY A 28 10.30 -8.31 -12.51
C GLY A 28 9.68 -8.23 -13.90
N ARG A 29 8.65 -9.04 -14.10
CA ARG A 29 7.75 -8.99 -15.26
C ARG A 29 6.32 -9.27 -14.80
N LEU A 30 5.36 -8.84 -15.61
CA LEU A 30 3.95 -9.16 -15.45
C LEU A 30 3.52 -10.05 -16.63
N GLU A 31 2.99 -11.23 -16.35
CA GLU A 31 2.41 -12.10 -17.36
C GLU A 31 0.90 -11.88 -17.42
N LYS A 32 0.36 -11.72 -18.64
CA LYS A 32 -1.08 -11.55 -18.88
C LYS A 32 -1.70 -10.44 -18.03
N GLY A 33 -1.01 -9.30 -17.90
CA GLY A 33 -1.41 -8.21 -17.02
C GLY A 33 -2.89 -7.83 -17.15
N THR A 34 -3.50 -7.49 -16.02
CA THR A 34 -4.87 -6.99 -15.95
C THR A 34 -4.82 -5.47 -15.93
N LEU A 35 -5.46 -4.82 -16.89
CA LEU A 35 -5.58 -3.36 -16.91
C LEU A 35 -6.60 -2.93 -15.84
N LEU A 36 -6.22 -2.00 -14.98
CA LEU A 36 -7.18 -1.32 -14.10
C LEU A 36 -8.19 -0.54 -14.97
N PRO A 37 -9.52 -0.69 -14.77
CA PRO A 37 -10.51 0.11 -15.48
C PRO A 37 -10.29 1.62 -15.28
N GLU A 38 -10.74 2.43 -16.22
CA GLU A 38 -10.59 3.90 -16.13
C GLU A 38 -11.23 4.51 -14.88
N LYS A 39 -12.36 3.94 -14.46
CA LYS A 39 -13.08 4.32 -13.26
C LYS A 39 -13.98 3.15 -12.83
N GLY A 40 -14.39 3.18 -11.58
CA GLY A 40 -15.40 2.29 -11.01
C GLY A 40 -15.92 2.84 -9.69
N PRO A 41 -16.75 2.08 -8.96
CA PRO A 41 -17.24 2.50 -7.66
C PRO A 41 -16.08 2.87 -6.73
N GLY A 42 -16.01 4.14 -6.33
CA GLY A 42 -15.01 4.64 -5.40
C GLY A 42 -13.60 4.87 -5.93
N PHE A 43 -13.32 4.69 -7.23
CA PHE A 43 -11.97 4.97 -7.76
C PHE A 43 -11.95 5.56 -9.17
N VAL A 44 -10.85 6.26 -9.46
CA VAL A 44 -10.47 6.70 -10.79
C VAL A 44 -9.01 6.33 -11.06
N ARG A 45 -8.74 5.85 -12.27
CA ARG A 45 -7.39 5.58 -12.76
C ARG A 45 -6.79 6.88 -13.28
N LEU A 46 -5.59 7.18 -12.80
CA LEU A 46 -4.80 8.32 -13.22
C LEU A 46 -3.83 7.89 -14.32
N GLY A 47 -3.69 8.74 -15.34
CA GLY A 47 -2.81 8.49 -16.47
C GLY A 47 -3.41 7.56 -17.53
N GLY A 48 -2.60 7.22 -18.54
CA GLY A 48 -2.99 6.34 -19.64
C GLY A 48 -2.73 4.87 -19.33
N ALA A 49 -3.38 3.98 -20.08
CA ALA A 49 -3.29 2.53 -19.86
C ALA A 49 -1.86 1.98 -19.90
N ALA A 50 -0.90 2.71 -20.48
CA ALA A 50 0.50 2.30 -20.60
C ALA A 50 1.15 1.83 -19.29
N VAL A 51 0.74 2.36 -18.12
CA VAL A 51 1.40 2.08 -16.82
C VAL A 51 0.43 1.65 -15.72
N ASN A 52 -0.78 1.18 -16.04
CA ASN A 52 -1.77 0.77 -15.04
C ASN A 52 -2.18 -0.70 -15.16
N TRP A 53 -1.26 -1.57 -15.57
CA TRP A 53 -1.47 -3.01 -15.58
C TRP A 53 -0.97 -3.60 -14.28
N GLY A 54 -1.68 -4.56 -13.70
CA GLY A 54 -1.29 -5.20 -12.45
C GLY A 54 -1.56 -6.70 -12.48
N ALA A 55 -1.06 -7.39 -11.45
CA ALA A 55 -1.51 -8.73 -11.12
C ALA A 55 -3.00 -8.70 -10.75
N GLY A 56 -3.70 -9.83 -10.97
CA GLY A 56 -5.15 -9.89 -10.79
C GLY A 56 -5.59 -9.54 -9.37
N HIS A 57 -4.87 -10.03 -8.37
CA HIS A 57 -5.16 -9.74 -6.96
C HIS A 57 -4.87 -8.28 -6.57
N LEU A 58 -3.89 -7.60 -7.19
CA LEU A 58 -3.68 -6.18 -6.96
C LEU A 58 -4.86 -5.36 -7.48
N VAL A 59 -5.23 -5.56 -8.75
CA VAL A 59 -6.34 -4.82 -9.38
C VAL A 59 -7.63 -5.02 -8.59
N SER A 60 -7.89 -6.26 -8.16
CA SER A 60 -9.10 -6.62 -7.43
C SER A 60 -9.14 -6.01 -6.02
N LEU A 61 -8.01 -6.06 -5.31
CA LEU A 61 -7.87 -5.40 -4.01
C LEU A 61 -8.16 -3.90 -4.10
N LEU A 62 -7.57 -3.23 -5.10
CA LEU A 62 -7.75 -1.79 -5.30
C LEU A 62 -9.21 -1.45 -5.60
N MET A 63 -9.86 -2.17 -6.50
CA MET A 63 -11.26 -1.94 -6.86
C MET A 63 -12.18 -2.14 -5.64
N ARG A 64 -12.06 -3.27 -4.94
CA ARG A 64 -12.96 -3.64 -3.83
C ARG A 64 -12.76 -2.77 -2.59
N ALA A 65 -11.51 -2.46 -2.24
CA ALA A 65 -11.26 -1.56 -1.12
C ALA A 65 -11.77 -0.15 -1.41
N SER A 66 -11.66 0.31 -2.67
CA SER A 66 -12.16 1.62 -3.06
C SER A 66 -13.68 1.69 -3.02
N GLU A 67 -14.36 0.65 -3.54
CA GLU A 67 -15.80 0.52 -3.46
C GLU A 67 -16.28 0.47 -1.99
N ALA A 68 -15.63 -0.34 -1.16
CA ALA A 68 -15.99 -0.46 0.25
C ALA A 68 -15.83 0.84 1.03
N LEU A 69 -14.80 1.66 0.72
CA LEU A 69 -14.67 2.99 1.32
C LEU A 69 -15.75 3.95 0.81
N ASN A 70 -16.06 3.89 -0.49
CA ASN A 70 -17.06 4.75 -1.11
C ASN A 70 -18.49 4.45 -0.62
N GLN A 71 -18.80 3.20 -0.31
CA GLN A 71 -20.06 2.81 0.33
C GLN A 71 -20.21 3.42 1.74
N ARG A 72 -19.10 3.73 2.43
CA ARG A 72 -19.12 4.39 3.75
C ARG A 72 -19.23 5.91 3.64
N ASP A 73 -18.55 6.51 2.67
CA ASP A 73 -18.69 7.92 2.32
C ASP A 73 -18.54 8.07 0.80
N SER A 74 -19.62 8.40 0.10
CA SER A 74 -19.68 8.49 -1.36
C SER A 74 -18.76 9.56 -1.95
N ARG A 75 -18.26 10.48 -1.12
CA ARG A 75 -17.27 11.51 -1.51
C ARG A 75 -15.84 10.97 -1.51
N SER A 76 -15.61 9.79 -0.95
CA SER A 76 -14.29 9.15 -0.92
C SER A 76 -14.02 8.47 -2.26
N VAL A 77 -13.19 9.11 -3.08
CA VAL A 77 -12.73 8.60 -4.37
C VAL A 77 -11.22 8.39 -4.33
N ILE A 78 -10.79 7.15 -4.53
CA ILE A 78 -9.39 6.76 -4.57
C ILE A 78 -8.82 7.05 -5.97
N HIS A 79 -7.75 7.81 -6.03
CA HIS A 79 -7.08 8.14 -7.28
C HIS A 79 -5.83 7.26 -7.41
N ILE A 80 -5.86 6.32 -8.35
CA ILE A 80 -4.83 5.28 -8.50
C ILE A 80 -3.90 5.65 -9.65
N GLY A 81 -2.63 5.85 -9.34
CA GLY A 81 -1.54 6.16 -10.26
C GLY A 81 -0.87 4.92 -10.86
N GLY A 82 0.44 5.01 -11.09
CA GLY A 82 1.23 3.97 -11.75
C GLY A 82 1.18 2.62 -11.01
N ILE A 83 1.15 1.54 -11.78
CA ILE A 83 1.13 0.14 -11.32
C ILE A 83 2.25 -0.66 -12.00
N SER A 84 2.15 -0.85 -13.32
CA SER A 84 3.22 -1.38 -14.17
C SER A 84 2.86 -1.24 -15.65
N HIS A 85 3.85 -1.42 -16.51
CA HIS A 85 3.59 -1.74 -17.92
C HIS A 85 2.83 -3.07 -18.07
N ARG A 86 2.23 -3.28 -19.26
CA ARG A 86 1.44 -4.47 -19.59
C ARG A 86 2.18 -5.78 -19.36
N GLU A 87 3.45 -5.83 -19.74
CA GLU A 87 4.35 -6.96 -19.51
C GLU A 87 5.28 -6.76 -18.30
N GLY A 88 5.04 -5.71 -17.50
CA GLY A 88 5.89 -5.30 -16.38
C GLY A 88 7.23 -4.74 -16.86
N GLY A 89 8.28 -4.97 -16.06
CA GLY A 89 9.61 -4.43 -16.33
C GLY A 89 9.76 -2.96 -15.93
N ARG A 90 11.00 -2.46 -16.09
CA ARG A 90 11.40 -1.13 -15.61
C ARG A 90 10.75 -0.01 -16.43
N PHE A 91 10.24 1.02 -15.73
CA PHE A 91 9.79 2.26 -16.37
C PHE A 91 10.04 3.46 -15.47
N GLN A 92 10.45 4.56 -16.08
CA GLN A 92 10.72 5.79 -15.34
C GLN A 92 9.43 6.46 -14.88
N PRO A 93 9.43 7.18 -13.75
CA PRO A 93 10.54 7.38 -12.81
C PRO A 93 10.71 6.24 -11.77
N HIS A 94 9.95 5.15 -11.89
CA HIS A 94 9.84 4.14 -10.85
C HIS A 94 11.00 3.15 -10.89
N LYS A 95 11.58 2.86 -9.72
CA LYS A 95 12.60 1.82 -9.56
C LYS A 95 11.98 0.43 -9.37
N SER A 96 10.85 0.37 -8.66
CA SER A 96 10.00 -0.81 -8.47
C SER A 96 8.92 -0.89 -9.57
N HIS A 97 7.74 -1.45 -9.27
CA HIS A 97 6.60 -1.55 -10.20
C HIS A 97 6.80 -2.52 -11.37
N GLN A 98 7.78 -3.44 -11.30
CA GLN A 98 8.12 -4.26 -12.46
C GLN A 98 7.31 -5.56 -12.57
N ASN A 99 6.69 -6.02 -11.49
CA ASN A 99 5.95 -7.30 -11.46
C ASN A 99 4.44 -7.14 -11.27
N GLY A 100 3.92 -5.91 -11.33
CA GLY A 100 2.49 -5.63 -11.17
C GLY A 100 1.93 -5.82 -9.75
N LEU A 101 2.79 -5.74 -8.72
CA LEU A 101 2.40 -5.84 -7.30
C LEU A 101 2.58 -4.54 -6.52
N ASP A 102 2.95 -3.46 -7.20
CA ASP A 102 3.09 -2.13 -6.64
C ASP A 102 2.01 -1.20 -7.22
N ALA A 103 1.55 -0.21 -6.45
CA ALA A 103 0.68 0.85 -6.94
C ALA A 103 0.95 2.16 -6.19
N ASP A 104 1.05 3.27 -6.92
CA ASP A 104 1.15 4.61 -6.33
C ASP A 104 -0.25 5.22 -6.25
N ILE A 105 -0.70 5.57 -5.05
CA ILE A 105 -2.08 5.99 -4.80
C ILE A 105 -2.08 7.36 -4.11
N LEU A 106 -2.84 8.31 -4.65
CA LEU A 106 -2.95 9.62 -4.00
C LEU A 106 -3.66 9.47 -2.65
N PHE A 107 -3.23 10.28 -1.69
CA PHE A 107 -3.90 10.33 -0.40
C PHE A 107 -5.34 10.83 -0.53
N VAL A 108 -6.25 10.24 0.25
CA VAL A 108 -7.61 10.75 0.41
C VAL A 108 -7.55 12.13 1.07
N GLY A 109 -8.47 13.03 0.70
CA GLY A 109 -8.43 14.45 1.09
C GLY A 109 -7.75 15.36 0.05
N ARG A 110 -7.17 14.78 -1.00
CA ARG A 110 -6.56 15.53 -2.12
C ARG A 110 -7.37 15.41 -3.40
N SER A 111 -7.56 16.52 -4.11
CA SER A 111 -8.24 16.57 -5.42
C SER A 111 -7.30 16.81 -6.63
N ARG A 112 -6.01 17.09 -6.41
CA ARG A 112 -5.03 17.43 -7.48
C ARG A 112 -3.62 16.90 -7.17
N TRP A 113 -2.69 16.91 -8.11
CA TRP A 113 -1.29 16.48 -7.94
C TRP A 113 -0.46 17.45 -7.06
N GLY A 114 0.20 17.00 -5.98
CA GLY A 114 1.12 17.83 -5.16
C GLY A 114 1.16 17.53 -3.65
N SER A 115 2.31 17.73 -3.00
CA SER A 115 2.56 17.36 -1.59
C SER A 115 1.41 17.72 -0.61
N VAL A 116 1.14 16.82 0.34
CA VAL A 116 0.28 17.09 1.51
C VAL A 116 1.06 17.76 2.65
N LEU A 117 2.36 17.99 2.47
CA LEU A 117 3.20 18.71 3.40
C LEU A 117 3.30 20.18 3.01
N ASN A 118 3.39 21.07 4.01
CA ASN A 118 3.77 22.46 3.78
C ASN A 118 5.30 22.62 3.66
N SER A 119 5.76 23.85 3.42
CA SER A 119 7.19 24.18 3.30
C SER A 119 8.01 23.83 4.55
N SER A 120 7.37 23.72 5.72
CA SER A 120 7.98 23.30 6.99
C SER A 120 7.87 21.78 7.25
N GLN A 121 7.55 20.97 6.23
CA GLN A 121 7.41 19.51 6.33
C GLN A 121 6.31 19.04 7.31
N LYS A 122 5.29 19.87 7.57
CA LYS A 122 4.14 19.48 8.39
C LYS A 122 2.97 19.03 7.51
N VAL A 123 2.29 17.97 7.94
CA VAL A 123 1.06 17.47 7.30
C VAL A 123 -0.04 18.54 7.38
N THR A 124 -0.69 18.81 6.25
CA THR A 124 -1.76 19.80 6.08
C THR A 124 -3.14 19.13 6.04
N GLU A 125 -4.19 19.95 6.00
CA GLU A 125 -5.59 19.54 5.80
C GLU A 125 -5.85 18.82 4.47
N ARG A 126 -4.90 18.88 3.52
CA ARG A 126 -4.94 18.12 2.26
C ARG A 126 -4.82 16.61 2.45
N PHE A 127 -4.46 16.17 3.65
CA PHE A 127 -4.39 14.77 4.04
C PHE A 127 -5.53 14.46 5.01
N ASP A 128 -6.57 13.80 4.51
CA ASP A 128 -7.66 13.32 5.34
C ASP A 128 -7.20 12.08 6.10
N LEU A 129 -6.79 12.29 7.35
CA LEU A 129 -6.15 11.26 8.14
C LEU A 129 -7.09 10.06 8.37
N GLU A 130 -8.33 10.32 8.77
CA GLU A 130 -9.29 9.27 9.10
C GLU A 130 -9.64 8.43 7.87
N LYS A 131 -9.86 9.06 6.70
CA LYS A 131 -10.15 8.32 5.47
C LYS A 131 -8.97 7.51 4.93
N ASN A 132 -7.75 8.07 4.99
CA ASN A 132 -6.56 7.29 4.62
C ASN A 132 -6.38 6.08 5.56
N TRP A 133 -6.59 6.28 6.86
CA TRP A 133 -6.55 5.20 7.85
C TRP A 133 -7.58 4.10 7.56
N GLU A 134 -8.83 4.47 7.30
CA GLU A 134 -9.88 3.52 6.93
C GLU A 134 -9.54 2.75 5.65
N PHE A 135 -9.04 3.43 4.62
CA PHE A 135 -8.62 2.78 3.39
C PHE A 135 -7.50 1.77 3.63
N TRP A 136 -6.49 2.12 4.43
CA TRP A 136 -5.42 1.18 4.76
C TRP A 136 -5.89 0.01 5.62
N ARG A 137 -6.86 0.20 6.55
CA ARG A 137 -7.50 -0.92 7.25
C ARG A 137 -8.20 -1.86 6.28
N LEU A 138 -8.93 -1.32 5.30
CA LEU A 138 -9.60 -2.10 4.26
C LEU A 138 -8.58 -2.95 3.48
N LEU A 139 -7.45 -2.36 3.06
CA LEU A 139 -6.40 -3.07 2.33
C LEU A 139 -5.71 -4.14 3.20
N VAL A 140 -5.27 -3.78 4.41
CA VAL A 140 -4.45 -4.66 5.27
C VAL A 140 -5.26 -5.81 5.86
N SER A 141 -6.58 -5.64 6.03
CA SER A 141 -7.46 -6.72 6.48
C SER A 141 -7.61 -7.87 5.49
N GLN A 142 -7.28 -7.66 4.21
CA GLN A 142 -7.38 -8.70 3.19
C GLN A 142 -6.20 -9.67 3.29
N ARG A 143 -6.47 -10.96 3.10
CA ARG A 143 -5.51 -12.03 3.37
C ARG A 143 -5.04 -12.70 2.08
N ILE A 144 -3.82 -13.23 2.10
CA ILE A 144 -3.19 -14.01 1.03
C ILE A 144 -2.45 -15.19 1.65
N GLY A 145 -2.55 -16.37 1.07
CA GLY A 145 -1.94 -17.59 1.58
C GLY A 145 -2.88 -18.78 1.39
N THR A 146 -2.52 -19.90 2.00
CA THR A 146 -3.37 -21.08 2.18
C THR A 146 -3.78 -21.10 3.66
N ASP A 147 -5.05 -21.34 3.98
CA ASP A 147 -5.64 -21.38 5.34
C ASP A 147 -4.69 -21.05 6.51
N GLU A 148 -3.88 -22.03 6.96
CA GLU A 148 -3.01 -21.95 8.13
C GLU A 148 -1.84 -20.95 8.01
N ASP A 149 -1.39 -20.67 6.79
CA ASP A 149 -0.27 -19.78 6.45
C ASP A 149 -0.75 -18.43 5.86
N SER A 150 -2.02 -18.07 6.05
CA SER A 150 -2.53 -16.79 5.57
C SER A 150 -1.82 -15.62 6.27
N GLU A 151 -1.56 -14.56 5.53
CA GLU A 151 -1.07 -13.28 6.04
C GLU A 151 -1.81 -12.12 5.37
N SER A 152 -1.60 -10.87 5.78
CA SER A 152 -2.16 -9.73 5.02
C SER A 152 -1.62 -9.74 3.59
N VAL A 153 -2.44 -9.45 2.59
CA VAL A 153 -1.99 -9.27 1.20
C VAL A 153 -1.01 -8.09 1.05
N VAL A 154 -1.11 -7.09 1.92
CA VAL A 154 -0.30 -5.87 1.84
C VAL A 154 1.07 -6.12 2.46
N ALA A 155 2.14 -6.07 1.69
CA ALA A 155 3.50 -6.20 2.22
C ALA A 155 3.99 -4.92 2.91
N MET A 156 3.76 -3.76 2.30
CA MET A 156 4.13 -2.47 2.87
C MET A 156 3.34 -1.32 2.23
N ILE A 157 3.25 -0.22 2.97
CA ILE A 157 2.73 1.06 2.52
C ILE A 157 3.84 2.09 2.78
N LEU A 158 4.43 2.67 1.74
CA LEU A 158 5.48 3.67 1.89
C LEU A 158 4.88 5.07 1.89
N VAL A 159 5.24 5.87 2.89
CA VAL A 159 4.82 7.26 3.06
C VAL A 159 6.02 8.11 3.46
N SER A 160 5.90 9.43 3.32
CA SER A 160 6.92 10.34 3.84
C SER A 160 7.12 10.18 5.37
N PRO A 161 8.33 10.42 5.91
CA PRO A 161 8.55 10.35 7.36
C PRO A 161 7.62 11.25 8.17
N ALA A 162 7.33 12.46 7.68
CA ALA A 162 6.42 13.40 8.34
C ALA A 162 4.98 12.86 8.47
N ILE A 163 4.50 12.11 7.46
CA ILE A 163 3.19 11.47 7.50
C ILE A 163 3.19 10.34 8.52
N LYS A 164 4.22 9.49 8.53
CA LYS A 164 4.35 8.41 9.54
C LYS A 164 4.37 8.98 10.97
N ASP A 165 5.13 10.05 11.20
CA ASP A 165 5.19 10.70 12.51
C ASP A 165 3.83 11.28 12.93
N ARG A 166 3.12 11.95 12.02
CA ARG A 166 1.77 12.47 12.31
C ARG A 166 0.77 11.35 12.59
N LEU A 167 0.81 10.25 11.84
CA LEU A 167 -0.02 9.08 12.08
C LEU A 167 0.25 8.46 13.46
N CYS A 168 1.50 8.37 13.86
CA CYS A 168 1.87 7.87 15.19
C CYS A 168 1.42 8.80 16.33
N GLN A 169 1.36 10.11 16.11
CA GLN A 169 0.77 11.05 17.09
C GLN A 169 -0.74 10.85 17.17
N TRP A 170 -1.42 10.89 16.02
CA TRP A 170 -2.86 10.68 15.93
C TRP A 170 -3.31 9.34 16.51
N ALA A 171 -2.57 8.27 16.24
CA ALA A 171 -2.97 6.94 16.71
C ALA A 171 -2.91 6.81 18.23
N ARG A 172 -2.00 7.55 18.88
CA ARG A 172 -1.94 7.69 20.35
C ARG A 172 -3.08 8.58 20.86
N GLU A 173 -3.30 9.72 20.22
CA GLU A 173 -4.40 10.66 20.56
C GLU A 173 -5.77 9.96 20.52
N LYS A 174 -5.98 9.08 19.54
CA LYS A 174 -7.24 8.34 19.35
C LYS A 174 -7.28 6.98 20.05
N ASN A 175 -6.18 6.57 20.70
CA ASN A 175 -6.03 5.25 21.33
C ASN A 175 -6.45 4.07 20.42
N VAL A 176 -6.02 4.05 19.16
CA VAL A 176 -6.46 3.03 18.19
C VAL A 176 -5.53 1.83 18.09
N LEU A 177 -4.36 1.86 18.75
CA LEU A 177 -3.33 0.82 18.64
C LEU A 177 -3.53 -0.39 19.57
N ASP A 178 -4.62 -0.41 20.35
CA ASP A 178 -5.01 -1.58 21.14
C ASP A 178 -5.60 -2.70 20.26
N ASP A 179 -6.11 -2.36 19.07
CA ASP A 179 -6.65 -3.28 18.06
C ASP A 179 -5.52 -3.93 17.23
N GLU A 180 -5.55 -5.26 17.07
CA GLU A 180 -4.51 -6.00 16.36
C GLU A 180 -4.37 -5.60 14.89
N LEU A 181 -5.49 -5.40 14.18
CA LEU A 181 -5.48 -4.96 12.80
C LEU A 181 -4.86 -3.57 12.68
N ASN A 182 -5.21 -2.65 13.58
CA ASN A 182 -4.63 -1.31 13.63
C ASN A 182 -3.12 -1.32 13.88
N ARG A 183 -2.63 -2.22 14.76
CA ARG A 183 -1.18 -2.39 14.93
C ARG A 183 -0.54 -2.93 13.65
N ASP A 184 -1.17 -3.88 12.96
CA ASP A 184 -0.62 -4.43 11.71
C ASP A 184 -0.59 -3.38 10.60
N VAL A 185 -1.66 -2.58 10.46
CA VAL A 185 -1.71 -1.41 9.57
C VAL A 185 -0.55 -0.47 9.88
N MET A 186 -0.41 -0.04 11.14
CA MET A 186 0.66 0.88 11.52
C MET A 186 2.04 0.28 11.22
N ARG A 187 2.27 -0.99 11.54
CA ARG A 187 3.55 -1.69 11.30
C ARG A 187 3.93 -1.76 9.82
N ARG A 188 2.95 -1.90 8.93
CA ARG A 188 3.13 -1.93 7.46
C ARG A 188 3.34 -0.56 6.84
N ILE A 189 2.97 0.54 7.51
CA ILE A 189 3.26 1.91 7.07
C ILE A 189 4.72 2.26 7.39
N ARG A 190 5.55 2.44 6.35
CA ARG A 190 7.00 2.61 6.44
C ARG A 190 7.44 3.99 5.95
N PRO A 191 8.26 4.72 6.74
CA PRO A 191 8.77 6.02 6.34
C PRO A 191 9.83 5.87 5.24
N THR A 192 9.63 6.54 4.11
CA THR A 192 10.52 6.57 2.95
C THR A 192 10.60 7.99 2.41
N SER A 193 11.80 8.46 2.05
CA SER A 193 11.98 9.80 1.46
C SER A 193 11.09 9.98 0.22
N GLY A 194 10.60 11.19 0.00
CA GLY A 194 9.50 11.45 -0.94
C GLY A 194 8.16 10.95 -0.39
N HIS A 195 7.29 10.41 -1.25
CA HIS A 195 5.98 9.83 -0.86
C HIS A 195 5.12 10.78 0.01
N ASP A 196 5.25 12.08 -0.25
CA ASP A 196 4.51 13.15 0.40
C ASP A 196 3.29 13.58 -0.42
N GLY A 197 3.21 13.13 -1.67
CA GLY A 197 2.07 13.32 -2.54
C GLY A 197 1.27 12.04 -2.85
N HIS A 198 1.76 10.88 -2.48
CA HIS A 198 1.09 9.60 -2.67
C HIS A 198 1.69 8.63 -1.68
N PHE A 199 1.00 7.53 -1.43
CA PHE A 199 1.64 6.37 -0.82
C PHE A 199 1.93 5.31 -1.88
N HIS A 200 3.00 4.57 -1.67
CA HIS A 200 3.34 3.41 -2.48
C HIS A 200 2.84 2.16 -1.78
N LEU A 201 1.86 1.49 -2.37
CA LEU A 201 1.36 0.20 -1.91
C LEU A 201 2.18 -0.91 -2.56
N ARG A 202 2.60 -1.91 -1.78
CA ARG A 202 3.17 -3.16 -2.29
C ARG A 202 2.44 -4.35 -1.71
N LEU A 203 2.16 -5.34 -2.54
CA LEU A 203 1.55 -6.61 -2.13
C LEU A 203 2.57 -7.75 -2.03
N HIS A 204 2.21 -8.76 -1.25
CA HIS A 204 2.91 -10.04 -1.25
C HIS A 204 2.62 -10.82 -2.54
N CYS A 205 3.54 -11.74 -2.87
CA CYS A 205 3.31 -12.73 -3.91
C CYS A 205 2.16 -13.66 -3.49
N SER A 206 1.25 -13.94 -4.42
CA SER A 206 0.27 -15.02 -4.27
C SER A 206 0.98 -16.38 -4.17
N PRO A 207 0.51 -17.31 -3.31
CA PRO A 207 1.06 -18.68 -3.25
C PRO A 207 0.93 -19.42 -4.60
N PHE A 208 0.05 -18.96 -5.49
CA PHE A 208 -0.13 -19.50 -6.83
C PHE A 208 0.84 -18.92 -7.87
N HIS A 209 1.47 -17.77 -7.59
CA HIS A 209 2.47 -17.17 -8.49
C HIS A 209 3.86 -17.76 -8.21
N LYS A 210 4.08 -19.01 -8.62
CA LYS A 210 5.30 -19.79 -8.29
C LYS A 210 6.63 -19.16 -8.73
N LYS A 211 6.60 -18.21 -9.66
CA LYS A 211 7.77 -17.50 -10.18
C LYS A 211 7.90 -16.06 -9.65
N CYS A 212 7.02 -15.67 -8.74
CA CYS A 212 7.12 -14.40 -8.03
C CYS A 212 8.17 -14.52 -6.92
N VAL A 213 9.06 -13.53 -6.82
CA VAL A 213 10.06 -13.48 -5.76
C VAL A 213 9.55 -12.53 -4.69
N ARG A 214 9.30 -13.05 -3.49
CA ARG A 214 8.83 -12.22 -2.37
C ARG A 214 9.87 -11.15 -2.03
N THR A 215 9.40 -9.92 -1.92
CA THR A 215 10.16 -8.86 -1.27
C THR A 215 10.48 -9.29 0.16
N LYS A 216 11.75 -9.20 0.56
CA LYS A 216 12.15 -9.40 1.96
C LYS A 216 11.66 -8.21 2.78
N VAL A 217 10.55 -8.39 3.49
CA VAL A 217 10.00 -7.37 4.39
C VAL A 217 10.32 -7.74 5.82
N LEU A 218 11.29 -7.05 6.41
CA LEU A 218 11.55 -7.14 7.85
C LEU A 218 10.60 -6.20 8.59
N LEU A 219 9.46 -6.72 9.00
CA LEU A 219 8.56 -6.02 9.91
C LEU A 219 9.16 -6.07 11.31
N ALA A 220 9.72 -4.96 11.76
CA ALA A 220 10.17 -4.83 13.14
C ALA A 220 9.02 -5.10 14.12
N ALA A 221 9.34 -5.61 15.31
CA ALA A 221 8.35 -5.81 16.37
C ALA A 221 7.68 -4.48 16.77
N GLY A 222 6.41 -4.56 17.16
CA GLY A 222 5.60 -3.41 17.57
C GLY A 222 4.97 -2.62 16.41
N ASP A 223 4.51 -1.40 16.70
CA ASP A 223 3.78 -0.52 15.80
C ASP A 223 4.67 0.32 14.86
N GLY A 224 5.99 0.35 15.09
CA GLY A 224 6.92 1.20 14.35
C GLY A 224 6.74 2.69 14.62
N CYS A 225 6.13 3.07 15.74
CA CYS A 225 5.96 4.45 16.20
C CYS A 225 7.00 4.88 17.26
N GLN A 226 7.95 4.02 17.59
CA GLN A 226 9.02 4.36 18.53
C GLN A 226 10.01 5.32 17.87
N LYS A 227 10.43 6.36 18.59
CA LYS A 227 11.53 7.22 18.14
C LYS A 227 12.77 6.35 17.94
N LYS A 228 13.42 6.45 16.78
CA LYS A 228 14.74 5.83 16.57
C LYS A 228 15.66 6.32 17.70
N ARG A 229 16.02 5.45 18.63
CA ARG A 229 17.13 5.73 19.56
C ARG A 229 18.38 5.85 18.72
N ILE A 230 18.85 7.07 18.49
CA ILE A 230 20.21 7.29 18.01
C ILE A 230 21.10 6.67 19.08
N ARG A 231 21.74 5.53 18.79
CA ARG A 231 22.82 5.03 19.63
C ARG A 231 23.96 6.04 19.50
N ARG A 232 24.06 6.98 20.44
CA ARG A 232 25.27 7.76 20.62
C ARG A 232 26.35 6.74 20.99
N GLY A 233 27.32 6.54 20.09
CA GLY A 233 28.46 5.68 20.35
C GLY A 233 29.12 6.10 21.66
N ALA A 234 29.34 5.15 22.56
CA ALA A 234 30.15 5.37 23.73
C ALA A 234 31.57 5.69 23.25
N VAL A 235 31.98 6.95 23.39
CA VAL A 235 33.39 7.32 23.31
C VAL A 235 34.03 6.75 24.58
N GLN A 236 34.72 5.63 24.45
CA GLN A 236 35.65 5.16 25.47
C GLN A 236 36.79 6.19 25.53
N ALA A 237 36.75 7.06 26.53
CA ALA A 237 37.93 7.76 26.98
C ALA A 237 38.88 6.71 27.58
N ARG A 238 40.00 6.47 26.91
CA ARG A 238 41.13 5.76 27.51
C ARG A 238 41.89 6.76 28.38
N SER A 239 41.89 6.52 29.67
CA SER A 239 42.88 7.00 30.63
C SER A 239 44.23 6.32 30.40
#